data_AF-A0A914QYA3-F1
#
_entry.id   AF-A0A914QYA3-F1
#
_cell.length_a   1.000
_cell.length_b   1.000
_cell.length_c   1.000
_cell.angle_alpha   90.00
_cell.angle_beta   90.00
_cell.angle_gamma   90.00
#
_symmetry.space_group_name_H-M   'P 1'
#
loop_
_entity.id
_entity.type
_entity.pdbx_description
1 polymer ?
#
loop_
_entity_poly.entity_id
_entity_poly.type
_entity_poly.pdbx_seq_one_letter_code
_entity_poly.pdbx_strand_id
1 'polypeptide(L)'
;MIKLKPLKMFFLDIQFLDGFNGVVQIDGDKWREQRRFSLHVLRDFGVGRALMEDKIMHEVDILIKHLTTLDSQPIGMTQPIAVCVGNIINNMLFGKTFEHVCLSVIFVSNLIF
;
A
#
# COMPACT_ATOMS: atom_id res chain seq x y z
N MET A 1 -15.55 7.78 32.35
CA MET A 1 -14.15 7.57 31.91
C MET A 1 -14.14 6.47 30.86
N ILE A 2 -14.13 6.85 29.58
CA ILE A 2 -14.30 5.93 28.45
C ILE A 2 -13.01 5.12 28.29
N LYS A 3 -13.06 3.81 28.53
CA LYS A 3 -11.96 2.91 28.20
C LYS A 3 -11.89 2.82 26.67
N LEU A 4 -10.95 3.52 26.04
CA LEU A 4 -10.59 3.27 24.65
C LEU A 4 -10.09 1.82 24.58
N LYS A 5 -10.82 0.96 23.86
CA LYS A 5 -10.27 -0.32 23.40
C LYS A 5 -9.09 0.00 22.48
N PRO A 6 -7.92 -0.62 22.66
CA PRO A 6 -6.78 -0.35 21.80
C PRO A 6 -7.19 -0.67 20.36
N LEU A 7 -6.89 0.28 19.46
CA LEU A 7 -7.11 0.16 18.03
C LEU A 7 -6.49 -1.17 17.57
N LYS A 8 -7.34 -2.15 17.23
CA LYS A 8 -6.94 -3.45 16.64
C LYS A 8 -6.24 -3.32 15.27
N MET A 9 -5.98 -2.09 14.81
CA MET A 9 -5.37 -1.78 13.52
C MET A 9 -3.84 -1.95 13.52
N PHE A 10 -3.20 -2.15 14.67
CA PHE A 10 -1.74 -2.36 14.76
C PHE A 10 -1.30 -3.84 14.76
N PHE A 11 -2.22 -4.80 14.72
CA PHE A 11 -1.89 -6.22 14.95
C PHE A 11 -2.16 -7.17 13.77
N LEU A 12 -2.77 -6.69 12.68
CA LEU A 12 -2.82 -7.41 11.40
C LEU A 12 -1.50 -7.09 10.69
N ASP A 13 -0.50 -7.93 10.45
CA ASP A 13 -0.34 -9.37 10.54
C ASP A 13 1.19 -9.62 10.64
N ILE A 14 1.76 -9.64 11.85
CA ILE A 14 3.21 -9.93 12.02
C ILE A 14 3.53 -11.40 11.71
N GLN A 15 2.51 -12.27 11.66
CA GLN A 15 2.67 -13.69 11.33
C GLN A 15 3.01 -13.99 9.86
N PHE A 16 2.88 -13.02 8.94
CA PHE A 16 3.11 -13.24 7.51
C PHE A 16 4.55 -12.94 7.04
N LEU A 17 5.42 -12.44 7.92
CA LEU A 17 6.83 -12.24 7.64
C LEU A 17 7.63 -13.35 8.34
N ASP A 18 7.78 -14.50 7.66
CA ASP A 18 8.59 -15.61 8.15
C ASP A 18 10.07 -15.24 8.06
N GLY A 19 10.53 -14.48 9.06
CA GLY A 19 11.91 -14.02 9.20
C GLY A 19 12.01 -12.70 9.97
N PHE A 20 12.99 -12.61 10.88
CA PHE A 20 13.37 -11.35 11.55
C PHE A 20 14.12 -10.41 10.59
N ASN A 21 13.63 -10.20 9.38
CA ASN A 21 14.28 -9.42 8.33
C ASN A 21 13.27 -8.49 7.67
N GLY A 22 13.35 -7.20 8.00
CA GLY A 22 12.50 -6.16 7.43
C GLY A 22 12.51 -4.93 8.32
N VAL A 23 12.48 -3.73 7.72
CA VAL A 23 12.58 -2.43 8.43
C VAL A 23 11.57 -2.28 9.57
N VAL A 24 10.44 -2.99 9.52
CA VAL A 24 9.38 -2.96 10.55
C VAL A 24 9.69 -3.87 11.75
N GLN A 25 10.43 -4.96 11.56
CA GLN A 25 10.61 -6.02 12.58
C GLN A 25 12.03 -6.10 13.16
N ILE A 26 13.04 -5.54 12.46
CA ILE A 26 14.43 -5.56 12.91
C ILE A 26 14.74 -4.42 13.87
N ASP A 27 15.67 -4.66 14.79
CA ASP A 27 16.17 -3.67 15.75
C ASP A 27 17.69 -3.44 15.63
N GLY A 28 18.20 -2.46 16.38
CA GLY A 28 19.63 -2.18 16.48
C GLY A 28 20.23 -1.54 15.22
N ASP A 29 21.52 -1.76 14.98
CA ASP A 29 22.21 -1.11 13.86
C ASP A 29 21.74 -1.62 12.49
N LYS A 30 21.30 -2.88 12.42
CA LYS A 30 20.69 -3.46 11.21
C LYS A 30 19.42 -2.71 10.80
N TRP A 31 18.60 -2.30 11.76
CA TRP A 31 17.43 -1.44 11.51
C TRP A 31 17.81 -0.08 10.97
N ARG A 32 18.83 0.56 11.56
CA ARG A 32 19.29 1.89 11.14
C ARG A 32 19.76 1.88 9.69
N GLU A 33 20.52 0.85 9.30
CA GLU A 33 21.02 0.69 7.95
C GLU A 33 19.90 0.44 6.94
N GLN A 34 19.03 -0.54 7.21
CA GLN A 34 17.91 -0.88 6.33
C GLN A 34 16.92 0.28 6.18
N ARG A 35 16.56 0.97 7.27
CA ARG A 35 15.70 2.16 7.23
C ARG A 35 16.32 3.26 6.38
N ARG A 36 17.61 3.52 6.53
CA ARG A 36 18.31 4.54 5.74
C ARG A 36 18.29 4.17 4.26
N PHE A 37 18.65 2.93 3.93
CA PHE A 37 18.63 2.42 2.56
C PHE A 37 17.24 2.54 1.93
N SER A 38 16.20 2.02 2.59
CA SER A 38 14.82 2.10 2.08
C SER A 38 14.35 3.53 1.85
N LEU A 39 14.63 4.47 2.78
CA LEU A 39 14.26 5.88 2.60
C LEU A 39 14.98 6.54 1.42
N HIS A 40 16.23 6.17 1.15
CA HIS A 40 16.94 6.63 -0.04
C HIS A 40 16.28 6.10 -1.32
N VAL A 41 16.03 4.79 -1.38
CA VAL A 41 15.37 4.15 -2.54
C VAL A 41 13.99 4.75 -2.80
N LEU A 42 13.18 4.97 -1.76
CA LEU A 42 11.86 5.60 -1.89
C LEU A 42 11.95 7.02 -2.48
N ARG A 43 12.97 7.80 -2.07
CA ARG A 43 13.21 9.15 -2.61
C ARG A 43 13.65 9.11 -4.08
N ASP A 44 14.46 8.12 -4.45
CA ASP A 44 14.92 7.94 -5.83
C ASP A 44 13.77 7.53 -6.76
N PHE A 45 12.83 6.75 -6.26
CA PHE A 45 11.56 6.45 -6.93
C PHE A 45 10.56 7.61 -6.94
N GLY A 46 10.91 8.76 -6.35
CA GLY A 46 10.13 10.00 -6.46
C GLY A 46 9.21 10.29 -5.29
N VAL A 47 9.26 9.55 -4.17
CA VAL A 47 8.50 9.92 -2.96
C VAL A 47 8.93 11.31 -2.49
N GLY A 48 7.94 12.19 -2.30
CA GLY A 48 8.16 13.59 -1.94
C GLY A 48 8.54 14.49 -3.12
N ARG A 49 8.42 14.01 -4.37
CA ARG A 49 8.58 14.78 -5.61
C ARG A 49 7.30 14.73 -6.44
N ALA A 50 7.18 15.65 -7.41
CA ALA A 50 6.06 15.70 -8.36
C ALA A 50 5.81 14.37 -9.09
N LEU A 51 6.86 13.58 -9.36
CA LEU A 51 6.73 12.26 -10.00
C LEU A 51 5.78 11.32 -9.23
N MET A 52 5.80 11.36 -7.89
CA MET A 52 4.89 10.53 -7.09
C MET A 52 3.46 11.10 -7.11
N GLU A 53 3.32 12.42 -7.12
CA GLU A 53 2.01 13.08 -7.27
C GLU A 53 1.35 12.67 -8.59
N ASP A 54 2.08 12.69 -9.70
CA ASP A 54 1.57 12.26 -11.01
C ASP A 54 1.08 10.81 -10.99
N LYS A 55 1.81 9.91 -10.31
CA LYS A 55 1.40 8.51 -10.15
C LYS A 55 0.13 8.37 -9.31
N ILE A 56 0.02 9.14 -8.22
CA ILE A 56 -1.17 9.15 -7.37
C ILE A 56 -2.38 9.68 -8.15
N MET A 57 -2.23 10.82 -8.83
CA MET A 57 -3.30 11.43 -9.60
C MET A 57 -3.77 10.54 -10.75
N HIS A 58 -2.84 9.87 -11.44
CA HIS A 58 -3.17 8.89 -12.47
C HIS A 58 -4.04 7.74 -11.92
N GLU A 59 -3.69 7.19 -10.76
CA GLU A 59 -4.46 6.10 -10.16
C GLU A 59 -5.82 6.57 -9.63
N VAL A 60 -5.88 7.79 -9.08
CA VAL A 60 -7.14 8.42 -8.64
C VAL A 60 -8.10 8.62 -9.82
N ASP A 61 -7.61 9.06 -10.98
CA ASP A 61 -8.43 9.20 -12.18
C ASP A 61 -9.02 7.85 -12.64
N ILE A 62 -8.25 6.77 -12.54
CA ILE A 62 -8.72 5.41 -12.82
C ILE A 62 -9.80 5.00 -11.82
N LEU A 63 -9.59 5.26 -10.54
CA LEU A 63 -10.56 4.97 -9.48
C LEU A 63 -11.88 5.74 -9.71
N ILE A 64 -11.80 7.03 -10.03
CA ILE A 64 -13.00 7.84 -10.31
C ILE A 64 -13.77 7.27 -11.49
N LYS A 65 -13.08 6.93 -12.60
CA LYS A 65 -13.71 6.29 -13.76
C LYS A 65 -14.42 4.99 -13.36
N HIS A 66 -13.77 4.15 -12.56
CA HIS A 66 -14.39 2.91 -12.06
C HIS A 66 -15.64 3.20 -11.23
N LEU A 67 -15.59 4.15 -10.30
CA LEU A 67 -16.75 4.52 -9.48
C LEU A 67 -17.89 5.08 -10.32
N THR A 68 -17.61 5.84 -11.38
CA THR A 68 -18.66 6.35 -12.29
C THR A 68 -19.34 5.26 -13.12
N THR A 69 -18.70 4.10 -13.32
CA THR A 69 -19.31 2.96 -14.02
C THR A 69 -20.22 2.11 -13.14
N LEU A 70 -20.09 2.24 -11.82
CA LEU A 70 -20.94 1.55 -10.87
C LEU A 70 -22.17 2.44 -10.66
N ASP A 71 -23.24 2.17 -11.42
CA ASP A 71 -24.56 2.81 -11.25
C ASP A 71 -24.89 2.97 -9.77
N SER A 72 -25.34 4.16 -9.35
CA SER A 72 -25.68 4.74 -8.01
C SER A 72 -25.95 3.83 -6.78
N GLN A 73 -25.28 2.68 -6.69
CA GLN A 73 -25.40 1.70 -5.63
C GLN A 73 -24.51 2.15 -4.47
N PRO A 74 -24.91 1.87 -3.22
CA PRO A 74 -24.04 2.08 -2.08
C PRO A 74 -22.78 1.22 -2.22
N ILE A 75 -21.62 1.87 -2.35
CA ILE A 75 -20.32 1.18 -2.44
C ILE A 75 -19.52 1.46 -1.16
N GLY A 76 -18.95 0.40 -0.59
CA GLY A 76 -17.95 0.53 0.47
C GLY A 76 -16.63 1.03 -0.09
N MET A 77 -16.20 2.23 0.30
CA MET A 77 -14.98 2.88 -0.21
C MET A 77 -13.66 2.22 0.24
N THR A 78 -13.70 1.37 1.28
CA THR A 78 -12.50 0.72 1.82
C THR A 78 -11.77 -0.12 0.77
N GLN A 79 -12.51 -0.93 0.01
CA GLN A 79 -11.90 -1.86 -0.95
C GLN A 79 -11.30 -1.13 -2.18
N PRO A 80 -12.02 -0.21 -2.84
CA PRO A 80 -11.47 0.54 -3.98
C PRO A 80 -10.25 1.39 -3.60
N ILE A 81 -10.24 1.99 -2.41
CA ILE A 81 -9.09 2.76 -1.91
C ILE A 81 -7.89 1.82 -1.67
N ALA A 82 -8.10 0.65 -1.07
CA ALA A 82 -7.03 -0.32 -0.84
C ALA A 82 -6.40 -0.80 -2.17
N VAL A 83 -7.21 -1.04 -3.21
CA VAL A 83 -6.73 -1.40 -4.56
C VAL A 83 -5.88 -0.26 -5.14
N CYS A 84 -6.38 0.97 -5.07
CA CYS A 84 -5.67 2.17 -5.54
C CYS A 84 -4.30 2.32 -4.88
N VAL A 85 -4.23 2.23 -3.53
CA VAL A 85 -2.97 2.29 -2.79
C VAL A 85 -2.02 1.14 -3.18
N GLY A 86 -2.56 -0.07 -3.30
CA GLY A 86 -1.79 -1.24 -3.74
C GLY A 86 -1.19 -1.07 -5.14
N ASN A 87 -1.96 -0.51 -6.08
CA ASN A 87 -1.50 -0.23 -7.43
C ASN A 87 -0.41 0.84 -7.48
N ILE A 88 -0.52 1.90 -6.66
CA ILE A 88 0.55 2.92 -6.56
C ILE A 88 1.86 2.26 -6.10
N ILE A 89 1.81 1.41 -5.07
CA ILE A 89 2.97 0.68 -4.55
C ILE A 89 3.51 -0.32 -5.60
N ASN A 90 2.64 -1.10 -6.24
CA ASN A 90 3.05 -2.09 -7.24
C ASN A 90 3.63 -1.45 -8.51
N ASN A 91 3.08 -0.31 -8.93
CA ASN A 91 3.62 0.47 -10.04
C ASN A 91 5.00 1.02 -9.67
N MET A 92 5.18 1.48 -8.43
CA MET A 92 6.47 1.96 -7.94
C MET A 92 7.53 0.86 -7.87
N LEU A 93 7.19 -0.33 -7.36
CA LEU A 93 8.15 -1.41 -7.13
C LEU A 93 8.40 -2.29 -8.37
N PHE A 94 7.35 -2.57 -9.13
CA PHE A 94 7.37 -3.57 -10.21
C PHE A 94 6.98 -3.00 -11.58
N GLY A 95 6.55 -1.73 -11.66
CA GLY A 95 6.05 -1.12 -12.89
C GLY A 95 4.74 -1.74 -13.39
N LYS A 96 3.94 -2.36 -12.50
CA LYS A 96 2.69 -3.06 -12.85
C LYS A 96 1.51 -2.50 -12.07
N THR A 97 0.37 -2.36 -12.74
CA THR A 97 -0.93 -1.99 -12.15
C THR A 97 -1.95 -3.07 -12.44
N PHE A 98 -2.90 -3.29 -11.53
CA PHE A 98 -3.99 -4.25 -11.70
C PHE A 98 -5.30 -3.53 -12.04
N GLU A 99 -6.15 -4.18 -12.83
CA GLU A 99 -7.46 -3.65 -13.15
C GLU A 99 -8.35 -3.58 -11.90
N HIS A 100 -9.10 -2.48 -11.78
CA HIS A 100 -10.12 -2.29 -10.73
C HIS A 100 -11.35 -3.19 -10.88
N VAL A 101 -11.30 -4.18 -11.77
CA VAL A 101 -12.41 -5.08 -12.13
C VAL A 101 -12.55 -6.24 -11.14
N CYS A 102 -11.50 -6.58 -10.39
CA CYS A 102 -11.51 -7.70 -9.46
C CYS A 102 -11.36 -7.23 -8.01
N LEU A 103 -12.48 -7.20 -7.28
CA LEU A 103 -12.54 -6.96 -5.82
C LEU A 103 -11.73 -7.98 -5.00
N SER A 104 -11.17 -9.03 -5.62
CA SER A 104 -10.21 -9.94 -4.99
C SER A 104 -8.77 -9.46 -5.16
N VAL A 105 -8.36 -8.45 -4.39
CA VAL A 105 -6.93 -8.17 -4.22
C VAL A 105 -6.34 -9.22 -3.27
N ILE A 106 -5.69 -10.23 -3.86
CA ILE A 106 -4.80 -11.19 -3.18
C ILE A 106 -3.32 -10.74 -3.29
N PHE A 107 -3.03 -9.53 -3.76
CA PHE A 107 -1.74 -9.28 -4.43
C PHE A 107 -0.52 -8.91 -3.56
N VAL A 108 -0.61 -8.88 -2.22
CA VAL A 108 0.60 -8.66 -1.37
C VAL A 108 1.16 -9.97 -0.80
N SER A 109 0.34 -11.02 -0.66
CA SER A 109 0.81 -12.32 -0.16
C SER A 109 1.56 -13.16 -1.20
N ASN A 110 1.33 -12.96 -2.51
CA ASN A 110 1.89 -13.81 -3.58
C ASN A 110 3.02 -13.17 -4.41
N LEU A 111 3.48 -11.96 -4.06
CA LEU A 111 4.55 -11.28 -4.83
C LEU A 111 5.86 -11.10 -4.04
N ILE A 112 5.88 -11.50 -2.76
CA ILE A 112 7.08 -11.56 -1.92
C ILE A 112 7.39 -13.01 -1.49
N PHE A 113 6.64 -13.99 -2.01
CA PHE A 113 6.88 -15.43 -1.82
C PHE A 113 6.69 -16.19 -3.14
#